data_AF-W0F037-F1
#
_entry.id   AF-W0F037-F1
#
_cell.length_a   1.000
_cell.length_b   1.000
_cell.length_c   1.000
_cell.angle_alpha   90.00
_cell.angle_beta   90.00
_cell.angle_gamma   90.00
#
_symmetry.space_group_name_H-M   'P 1'
#
loop_
_entity.id
_entity.type
_entity.pdbx_description
1 polymer ?
#
loop_
_entity_poly.entity_id
_entity_poly.type
_entity_poly.pdbx_seq_one_letter_code
_entity_poly.pdbx_strand_id
1 'polypeptide(L)'
;MLWLALFGSCTKSSTPPLPPPQGAPVTLVLHPDQPGDALPATFTGFSYETSALTDGNFLSPSNTVLIQLIRNLGRGFLRVGGNSSDNLVWTGGPRSAQTGKDSLTTSDIDHFAAFANAVGWPVIFGFNMGVFDPARVVSEGTYLNNSSLKNTIAYLQNGNEPDLFAGNGHRSATFQLPDYEKQWEQYYTAIKSNNLSFPFAGPDVAYNTKWTAGFSASESHNIGLLTAHYYRTGPASDTTITYKTILADDTRLPTYLDALNTDAKAVQLPYRIAECNSVYSGGRKGVSDVFASALWALDFMWTAAMHHCQGVNFHGGQGGAYTPIAMTNGIPIARPEYYALLAFHAAAMGRLIPGNVSGTRLNVNIFACADTGTEYVTIINKEEQQAIALTIQPGIKAQTAQALALTAPGLTATSGITFAGSQPDASGNFAPQKSPVYAPTNGNIVIAIPAGSAMVVIIK
;
A
#
# COMPACT_ATOMS: atom_id res chain seq x y z
N MET A 1 37.86 64.80 8.81
CA MET A 1 37.36 63.41 8.86
C MET A 1 35.96 63.43 9.45
N LEU A 2 34.93 63.41 8.60
CA LEU A 2 33.52 63.33 9.02
C LEU A 2 33.08 61.87 8.84
N TRP A 3 32.70 61.19 9.93
CA TRP A 3 32.06 59.89 9.86
C TRP A 3 30.54 60.10 9.87
N LEU A 4 29.88 59.81 8.75
CA LEU A 4 28.42 59.67 8.67
C LEU A 4 28.04 58.25 9.11
N ALA A 5 27.30 58.13 10.21
CA ALA A 5 26.63 56.89 10.59
C ALA A 5 25.30 56.78 9.83
N LEU A 6 25.26 55.86 8.86
CA LEU A 6 24.03 55.44 8.18
C LEU A 6 23.29 54.41 9.06
N PHE A 7 22.20 54.83 9.68
CA PHE A 7 21.23 53.90 10.28
C PHE A 7 20.36 53.32 9.15
N GLY A 8 20.70 52.10 8.72
CA GLY A 8 19.84 51.31 7.83
C GLY A 8 18.62 50.82 8.61
N SER A 9 17.44 51.35 8.29
CA SER A 9 16.16 50.84 8.76
C SER A 9 15.90 49.47 8.11
N CYS A 10 15.85 48.40 8.90
CA CYS A 10 15.33 47.11 8.46
C CYS A 10 13.82 47.23 8.30
N THR A 11 13.36 47.53 7.09
CA THR A 11 11.97 47.29 6.71
C THR A 11 11.75 45.78 6.63
N LYS A 12 10.97 45.22 7.56
CA LYS A 12 10.39 43.89 7.39
C LYS A 12 9.63 43.92 6.07
N SER A 13 10.09 43.19 5.05
CA SER A 13 9.30 42.99 3.85
C SER A 13 8.08 42.17 4.26
N SER A 14 6.95 42.85 4.43
CA SER A 14 5.66 42.18 4.51
C SER A 14 5.42 41.56 3.14
N THR A 15 5.63 40.25 3.03
CA THR A 15 5.13 39.48 1.89
C THR A 15 3.64 39.82 1.73
N PRO A 16 3.18 40.22 0.53
CA PRO A 16 1.78 40.53 0.32
C PRO A 16 0.92 39.34 0.76
N PRO A 17 -0.26 39.58 1.37
CA PRO A 17 -1.16 38.50 1.76
C PRO A 17 -1.45 37.65 0.52
N LEU A 18 -1.35 36.33 0.67
CA LEU A 18 -1.70 35.41 -0.40
C LEU A 18 -3.15 35.70 -0.83
N PRO A 19 -3.43 35.75 -2.15
CA PRO A 19 -4.81 35.91 -2.61
C PRO A 19 -5.69 34.82 -1.99
N PRO A 20 -6.96 35.13 -1.67
CA PRO A 20 -7.86 34.14 -1.09
C PRO A 20 -7.92 32.93 -2.02
N PRO A 21 -7.81 31.70 -1.47
CA PRO A 21 -7.83 30.50 -2.28
C PRO A 21 -9.14 30.43 -3.06
N GLN A 22 -9.03 30.19 -4.37
CA GLN A 22 -10.16 30.09 -5.28
C GLN A 22 -10.69 28.65 -5.29
N GLY A 23 -12.00 28.48 -5.23
CA GLY A 23 -12.65 27.17 -5.27
C GLY A 23 -13.95 27.12 -4.49
N ALA A 24 -14.58 25.94 -4.50
CA ALA A 24 -15.74 25.68 -3.66
C ALA A 24 -15.33 25.66 -2.18
N PRO A 25 -16.06 26.33 -1.28
CA PRO A 25 -15.68 26.42 0.13
C PRO A 25 -15.90 25.09 0.85
N VAL A 26 -14.86 24.59 1.50
CA VAL A 26 -14.89 23.43 2.40
C VAL A 26 -14.20 23.80 3.70
N THR A 27 -14.78 23.41 4.83
CA THR A 27 -14.20 23.61 6.16
C THR A 27 -13.95 22.25 6.82
N LEU A 28 -12.75 22.08 7.37
CA LEU A 28 -12.33 20.94 8.18
C LEU A 28 -12.04 21.43 9.60
N VAL A 29 -12.66 20.79 10.60
CA VAL A 29 -12.35 20.99 12.03
C VAL A 29 -11.69 19.73 12.55
N LEU A 30 -10.49 19.82 13.15
CA LEU A 30 -9.74 18.68 13.65
C LEU A 30 -9.95 18.45 15.15
N HIS A 31 -10.02 17.18 15.55
CA HIS A 31 -10.27 16.74 16.93
C HIS A 31 -9.16 15.81 17.46
N PRO A 32 -7.93 16.32 17.66
CA PRO A 32 -6.81 15.51 18.20
C PRO A 32 -7.04 15.08 19.66
N ASP A 33 -8.02 15.66 20.35
CA ASP A 33 -8.50 15.27 21.67
C ASP A 33 -9.25 13.92 21.68
N GLN A 34 -9.60 13.38 20.50
CA GLN A 34 -10.33 12.12 20.34
C GLN A 34 -9.55 11.13 19.45
N PRO A 35 -8.31 10.76 19.82
CA PRO A 35 -7.45 10.01 18.91
C PRO A 35 -7.95 8.57 18.70
N GLY A 36 -8.05 8.18 17.43
CA GLY A 36 -8.31 6.81 16.99
C GLY A 36 -7.07 5.92 17.09
N ASP A 37 -6.98 4.92 16.22
CA ASP A 37 -5.88 3.95 16.27
C ASP A 37 -4.53 4.55 15.87
N ALA A 38 -3.47 3.97 16.43
CA ALA A 38 -2.12 4.24 15.96
C ALA A 38 -1.91 3.62 14.58
N LEU A 39 -1.31 4.37 13.66
CA LEU A 39 -0.95 3.85 12.35
C LEU A 39 0.34 3.05 12.44
N PRO A 40 0.35 1.79 11.99
CA PRO A 40 1.58 1.02 11.91
C PRO A 40 2.56 1.68 10.95
N ALA A 41 3.82 1.83 11.39
CA ALA A 41 4.90 2.28 10.50
C ALA A 41 5.10 1.33 9.30
N THR A 42 4.57 0.11 9.36
CA THR A 42 4.62 -0.94 8.33
C THR A 42 3.29 -1.06 7.55
N PHE A 43 2.47 -0.01 7.51
CA PHE A 43 1.19 -0.03 6.81
C PHE A 43 1.38 -0.32 5.31
N THR A 44 2.32 0.37 4.66
CA THR A 44 2.65 0.20 3.25
C THR A 44 3.24 -1.18 2.96
N GLY A 45 3.06 -1.68 1.75
CA GLY A 45 3.64 -2.95 1.31
C GLY A 45 3.53 -3.16 -0.19
N PHE A 46 4.32 -4.11 -0.69
CA PHE A 46 4.22 -4.63 -2.05
C PHE A 46 3.91 -6.12 -2.03
N SER A 47 3.09 -6.56 -2.97
CA SER A 47 2.83 -7.98 -3.26
C SER A 47 3.41 -8.30 -4.64
N TYR A 48 4.08 -9.44 -4.76
CA TYR A 48 4.61 -9.95 -6.02
C TYR A 48 4.19 -11.40 -6.22
N GLU A 49 4.00 -11.76 -7.48
CA GLU A 49 3.93 -13.15 -7.90
C GLU A 49 5.17 -13.92 -7.46
N THR A 50 5.01 -15.15 -6.99
CA THR A 50 6.11 -16.06 -6.64
C THR A 50 7.01 -16.35 -7.85
N SER A 51 6.45 -16.34 -9.06
CA SER A 51 7.24 -16.40 -10.30
C SER A 51 8.25 -15.25 -10.46
N ALA A 52 8.05 -14.11 -9.80
CA ALA A 52 9.01 -13.00 -9.82
C ALA A 52 10.35 -13.35 -9.16
N LEU A 53 10.38 -14.36 -8.28
CA LEU A 53 11.62 -14.86 -7.67
C LEU A 53 12.50 -15.61 -8.68
N THR A 54 11.92 -16.09 -9.78
CA THR A 54 12.65 -16.84 -10.82
C THR A 54 13.44 -15.94 -11.77
N ASP A 55 13.19 -14.62 -11.71
CA ASP A 55 13.95 -13.62 -12.47
C ASP A 55 15.07 -13.03 -11.61
N GLY A 56 16.32 -13.37 -11.95
CA GLY A 56 17.51 -12.91 -11.24
C GLY A 56 17.85 -11.42 -11.38
N ASN A 57 17.08 -10.63 -12.13
CA ASN A 57 17.33 -9.20 -12.32
C ASN A 57 16.30 -8.30 -11.62
N PHE A 58 15.13 -8.81 -11.28
CA PHE A 58 14.05 -7.99 -10.73
C PHE A 58 14.14 -7.86 -9.20
N LEU A 59 13.73 -8.88 -8.45
CA LEU A 59 13.80 -8.91 -6.98
C LEU A 59 15.21 -9.30 -6.52
N SER A 60 16.18 -8.48 -6.92
CA SER A 60 17.60 -8.78 -6.88
C SER A 60 18.39 -7.82 -6.00
N PRO A 61 19.37 -8.29 -5.20
CA PRO A 61 20.22 -7.40 -4.40
C PRO A 61 21.02 -6.41 -5.27
N SER A 62 21.28 -6.72 -6.55
CA SER A 62 21.93 -5.80 -7.48
C SER A 62 21.00 -4.74 -8.06
N ASN A 63 19.68 -4.90 -7.88
CA ASN A 63 18.70 -3.92 -8.31
C ASN A 63 18.58 -2.77 -7.28
N THR A 64 19.66 -2.02 -7.14
CA THR A 64 19.82 -0.96 -6.13
C THR A 64 18.80 0.16 -6.27
N VAL A 65 18.37 0.47 -7.50
CA VAL A 65 17.32 1.46 -7.77
C VAL A 65 15.97 0.99 -7.22
N LEU A 66 15.58 -0.27 -7.43
CA LEU A 66 14.34 -0.82 -6.88
C LEU A 66 14.38 -0.79 -5.35
N ILE A 67 15.50 -1.22 -4.76
CA ILE A 67 15.70 -1.18 -3.30
C ILE A 67 15.55 0.25 -2.78
N GLN A 68 16.14 1.24 -3.45
CA GLN A 68 16.07 2.63 -3.03
C GLN A 68 14.65 3.20 -3.15
N LEU A 69 13.94 2.89 -4.25
CA LEU A 69 12.53 3.27 -4.40
C LEU A 69 11.68 2.72 -3.24
N ILE A 70 11.85 1.45 -2.87
CA ILE A 70 11.13 0.85 -1.74
C ILE A 70 11.49 1.56 -0.42
N ARG A 71 12.78 1.82 -0.19
CA ARG A 71 13.25 2.48 1.05
C ARG A 71 12.73 3.91 1.24
N ASN A 72 12.47 4.65 0.16
CA ASN A 72 11.87 5.98 0.26
C ASN A 72 10.47 5.96 0.90
N LEU A 73 9.80 4.81 0.93
CA LEU A 73 8.46 4.64 1.50
C LEU A 73 8.48 4.32 3.00
N GLY A 74 9.68 4.30 3.61
CA GLY A 74 9.87 3.99 5.02
C GLY A 74 9.88 2.48 5.28
N ARG A 75 9.12 2.04 6.29
CA ARG A 75 8.97 0.62 6.64
C ARG A 75 7.71 0.07 5.99
N GLY A 76 7.67 -1.24 5.76
CA GLY A 76 6.53 -1.90 5.11
C GLY A 76 6.65 -3.41 5.12
N PHE A 77 5.86 -4.08 4.30
CA PHE A 77 5.94 -5.52 4.07
C PHE A 77 6.20 -5.84 2.60
N LEU A 78 7.01 -6.86 2.35
CA LEU A 78 6.99 -7.59 1.09
C LEU A 78 6.08 -8.80 1.25
N ARG A 79 5.24 -9.08 0.26
CA ARG A 79 4.47 -10.33 0.18
C ARG A 79 4.83 -11.02 -1.13
N VAL A 80 5.17 -12.30 -1.08
CA VAL A 80 5.39 -13.14 -2.26
C VAL A 80 4.38 -14.26 -2.25
N GLY A 81 3.59 -14.34 -3.31
CA GLY A 81 2.42 -15.19 -3.38
C GLY A 81 1.81 -15.14 -4.78
N GLY A 82 0.57 -14.67 -4.88
CA GLY A 82 -0.17 -14.54 -6.13
C GLY A 82 -0.52 -15.90 -6.72
N ASN A 83 -1.19 -15.88 -7.88
CA ASN A 83 -1.61 -17.12 -8.54
C ASN A 83 -0.42 -18.03 -8.86
N SER A 84 0.77 -17.47 -9.12
CA SER A 84 1.95 -18.27 -9.42
C SER A 84 2.48 -19.08 -8.23
N SER A 85 2.16 -18.70 -6.98
CA SER A 85 2.52 -19.53 -5.80
C SER A 85 1.93 -20.94 -5.91
N ASP A 86 0.69 -21.05 -6.38
CA ASP A 86 -0.01 -22.32 -6.55
C ASP A 86 0.34 -23.07 -7.84
N ASN A 87 1.17 -22.46 -8.69
CA ASN A 87 1.62 -23.06 -9.95
C ASN A 87 3.11 -23.46 -9.96
N LEU A 88 3.94 -22.83 -9.11
CA LEU A 88 5.37 -23.17 -9.02
C LEU A 88 5.62 -24.28 -8.02
N VAL A 89 6.31 -25.34 -8.44
CA VAL A 89 6.61 -26.50 -7.59
C VAL A 89 8.02 -26.40 -7.03
N TRP A 90 8.15 -26.47 -5.70
CA TRP A 90 9.45 -26.56 -5.02
C TRP A 90 10.24 -27.78 -5.45
N THR A 91 11.50 -27.57 -5.84
CA THR A 91 12.39 -28.62 -6.36
C THR A 91 13.39 -29.15 -5.33
N GLY A 92 13.69 -28.39 -4.27
CA GLY A 92 14.74 -28.76 -3.30
C GLY A 92 16.18 -28.61 -3.80
N GLY A 93 16.38 -28.19 -5.05
CA GLY A 93 17.71 -28.08 -5.68
C GLY A 93 17.98 -26.69 -6.26
N PRO A 94 19.20 -26.42 -6.76
CA PRO A 94 19.55 -25.17 -7.43
C PRO A 94 18.95 -25.10 -8.84
N ARG A 95 18.77 -23.88 -9.35
CA ARG A 95 18.33 -23.67 -10.73
C ARG A 95 19.42 -24.10 -11.71
N SER A 96 19.02 -24.81 -12.75
CA SER A 96 19.87 -25.26 -13.87
C SER A 96 19.17 -25.02 -15.20
N ALA A 97 19.88 -25.25 -16.32
CA ALA A 97 19.28 -25.18 -17.66
C ALA A 97 18.16 -26.21 -17.88
N GLN A 98 18.09 -27.26 -17.04
CA GLN A 98 17.07 -28.31 -17.10
C GLN A 98 15.87 -28.02 -16.18
N THR A 99 15.94 -26.99 -15.33
CA THR A 99 14.86 -26.62 -14.42
C THR A 99 13.68 -26.04 -15.22
N GLY A 100 12.49 -26.58 -14.98
CA GLY A 100 11.27 -26.10 -15.62
C GLY A 100 10.91 -24.66 -15.23
N LYS A 101 10.09 -24.00 -16.06
CA LYS A 101 9.54 -22.67 -15.76
C LYS A 101 8.59 -22.66 -14.56
N ASP A 102 7.92 -23.79 -14.31
CA ASP A 102 6.93 -23.95 -13.24
C ASP A 102 7.60 -24.51 -11.96
N SER A 103 8.85 -24.12 -11.71
CA SER A 103 9.69 -24.62 -10.62
C SER A 103 10.22 -23.49 -9.75
N LEU A 104 10.16 -23.69 -8.44
CA LEU A 104 10.81 -22.87 -7.43
C LEU A 104 12.06 -23.60 -6.91
N THR A 105 13.18 -22.90 -6.82
CA THR A 105 14.49 -23.49 -6.51
C THR A 105 15.16 -22.80 -5.33
N THR A 106 16.15 -23.48 -4.75
CA THR A 106 17.02 -22.93 -3.70
C THR A 106 17.70 -21.63 -4.15
N SER A 107 18.14 -21.55 -5.41
CA SER A 107 18.77 -20.36 -5.99
C SER A 107 17.83 -19.17 -6.05
N ASP A 108 16.55 -19.39 -6.37
CA ASP A 108 15.54 -18.32 -6.41
C ASP A 108 15.28 -17.76 -5.00
N ILE A 109 15.20 -18.65 -3.99
CA ILE A 109 15.04 -18.27 -2.59
C ILE A 109 16.25 -17.49 -2.08
N ASP A 110 17.48 -17.94 -2.34
CA ASP A 110 18.69 -17.27 -1.89
C ASP A 110 18.81 -15.87 -2.51
N HIS A 111 18.46 -15.76 -3.79
CA HIS A 111 18.45 -14.50 -4.53
C HIS A 111 17.44 -13.51 -3.92
N PHE A 112 16.20 -13.96 -3.72
CA PHE A 112 15.17 -13.15 -3.09
C PHE A 112 15.52 -12.80 -1.63
N ALA A 113 16.15 -13.72 -0.88
CA ALA A 113 16.59 -13.46 0.48
C ALA A 113 17.61 -12.33 0.56
N ALA A 114 18.58 -12.30 -0.37
CA ALA A 114 19.53 -11.21 -0.46
C ALA A 114 18.84 -9.86 -0.77
N PHE A 115 17.85 -9.85 -1.68
CA PHE A 115 17.05 -8.66 -1.96
C PHE A 115 16.21 -8.20 -0.75
N ALA A 116 15.45 -9.11 -0.14
CA ALA A 116 14.59 -8.81 1.00
C ALA A 116 15.41 -8.27 2.20
N ASN A 117 16.59 -8.85 2.45
CA ASN A 117 17.52 -8.36 3.47
C ASN A 117 18.08 -6.96 3.12
N ALA A 118 18.33 -6.69 1.84
CA ALA A 118 18.75 -5.35 1.41
C ALA A 118 17.62 -4.32 1.55
N VAL A 119 16.36 -4.70 1.28
CA VAL A 119 15.20 -3.83 1.53
C VAL A 119 15.01 -3.59 3.03
N GLY A 120 15.14 -4.64 3.85
CA GLY A 120 14.95 -4.59 5.31
C GLY A 120 13.48 -4.62 5.74
N TRP A 121 12.57 -4.99 4.84
CA TRP A 121 11.14 -5.14 5.16
C TRP A 121 10.84 -6.61 5.51
N PRO A 122 9.99 -6.87 6.52
CA PRO A 122 9.46 -8.21 6.77
C PRO A 122 8.74 -8.79 5.54
N VAL A 123 8.76 -10.12 5.43
CA VAL A 123 8.21 -10.89 4.33
C VAL A 123 7.02 -11.73 4.79
N ILE A 124 5.93 -11.66 4.02
CA ILE A 124 4.87 -12.68 4.01
C ILE A 124 5.16 -13.61 2.83
N PHE A 125 5.34 -14.91 3.09
CA PHE A 125 5.76 -15.89 2.07
C PHE A 125 4.69 -16.97 1.86
N GLY A 126 4.17 -17.10 0.64
CA GLY A 126 3.15 -18.08 0.29
C GLY A 126 3.73 -19.42 -0.17
N PHE A 127 3.23 -20.51 0.39
CA PHE A 127 3.46 -21.87 -0.10
C PHE A 127 2.47 -22.26 -1.18
N ASN A 128 2.92 -23.13 -2.08
CA ASN A 128 2.05 -23.77 -3.07
C ASN A 128 1.04 -24.70 -2.38
N MET A 129 -0.25 -24.36 -2.50
CA MET A 129 -1.36 -25.26 -2.19
C MET A 129 -2.12 -25.71 -3.44
N GLY A 130 -1.92 -25.10 -4.60
CA GLY A 130 -2.44 -25.59 -5.88
C GLY A 130 -2.15 -27.08 -6.11
N VAL A 131 -0.96 -27.55 -5.72
CA VAL A 131 -0.62 -28.97 -5.59
C VAL A 131 -0.47 -29.32 -4.11
N PHE A 132 -1.45 -30.04 -3.55
CA PHE A 132 -1.42 -30.45 -2.14
C PHE A 132 -0.32 -31.49 -1.87
N ASP A 133 0.73 -31.10 -1.16
CA ASP A 133 1.87 -31.95 -0.78
C ASP A 133 2.53 -31.45 0.54
N PRO A 134 2.10 -31.97 1.71
CA PRO A 134 2.67 -31.57 3.00
C PRO A 134 4.16 -31.87 3.14
N ALA A 135 4.67 -32.94 2.51
CA ALA A 135 6.09 -33.29 2.59
C ALA A 135 6.95 -32.27 1.82
N ARG A 136 6.45 -31.78 0.69
CA ARG A 136 7.11 -30.72 -0.07
C ARG A 136 7.14 -29.40 0.69
N VAL A 137 6.03 -29.03 1.35
CA VAL A 137 5.98 -27.82 2.20
C VAL A 137 6.97 -27.91 3.36
N VAL A 138 7.14 -29.08 3.97
CA VAL A 138 8.18 -29.29 5.00
C VAL A 138 9.59 -29.13 4.42
N SER A 139 9.85 -29.67 3.22
CA SER A 139 11.13 -29.52 2.53
C SER A 139 11.44 -28.05 2.24
N GLU A 140 10.48 -27.31 1.69
CA GLU A 140 10.59 -25.89 1.41
C GLU A 140 10.77 -25.07 2.69
N GLY A 141 9.93 -25.27 3.69
CA GLY A 141 10.01 -24.61 4.99
C GLY A 141 11.33 -24.89 5.73
N THR A 142 11.89 -26.09 5.59
CA THR A 142 13.21 -26.44 6.12
C THR A 142 14.30 -25.61 5.44
N TYR A 143 14.21 -25.43 4.12
CA TYR A 143 15.15 -24.58 3.39
C TYR A 143 15.02 -23.12 3.82
N LEU A 144 13.79 -22.59 3.91
CA LEU A 144 13.54 -21.23 4.42
C LEU A 144 14.12 -21.00 5.82
N ASN A 145 14.03 -22.00 6.71
CA ASN A 145 14.56 -21.92 8.07
C ASN A 145 16.09 -21.96 8.14
N ASN A 146 16.75 -22.46 7.09
CA ASN A 146 18.20 -22.53 6.99
C ASN A 146 18.80 -21.43 6.09
N SER A 147 17.95 -20.69 5.36
CA SER A 147 18.38 -19.61 4.49
C SER A 147 18.50 -18.28 5.25
N SER A 148 19.06 -17.27 4.59
CA SER A 148 19.14 -15.91 5.12
C SER A 148 17.77 -15.20 5.19
N LEU A 149 16.70 -15.83 4.71
CA LEU A 149 15.33 -15.30 4.77
C LEU A 149 14.65 -15.57 6.12
N LYS A 150 15.11 -16.57 6.89
CA LYS A 150 14.49 -17.01 8.16
C LYS A 150 14.04 -15.86 9.06
N ASN A 151 14.93 -14.90 9.31
CA ASN A 151 14.69 -13.81 10.24
C ASN A 151 13.87 -12.66 9.63
N THR A 152 13.65 -12.71 8.32
CA THR A 152 12.90 -11.71 7.56
C THR A 152 11.46 -12.18 7.33
N ILE A 153 11.19 -13.49 7.36
CA ILE A 153 9.83 -14.04 7.31
C ILE A 153 9.07 -13.64 8.57
N ALA A 154 8.03 -12.84 8.39
CA ALA A 154 7.07 -12.51 9.43
C ALA A 154 5.92 -13.52 9.47
N TYR A 155 5.43 -13.95 8.30
CA TYR A 155 4.33 -14.90 8.20
C TYR A 155 4.49 -15.83 6.99
N LEU A 156 4.05 -17.07 7.14
CA LEU A 156 3.79 -17.98 6.02
C LEU A 156 2.31 -17.96 5.67
N GLN A 157 2.00 -18.11 4.39
CA GLN A 157 0.65 -18.31 3.86
C GLN A 157 0.57 -19.65 3.14
N ASN A 158 -0.62 -20.24 3.11
CA ASN A 158 -0.86 -21.56 2.54
C ASN A 158 -1.86 -21.42 1.38
N GLY A 159 -1.33 -21.37 0.16
CA GLY A 159 -2.10 -21.05 -1.04
C GLY A 159 -2.44 -19.57 -1.19
N ASN A 160 -2.98 -19.22 -2.35
CA ASN A 160 -3.45 -17.89 -2.72
C ASN A 160 -4.87 -17.98 -3.27
N GLU A 161 -5.80 -17.17 -2.74
CA GLU A 161 -7.19 -17.13 -3.21
C GLU A 161 -7.87 -18.51 -3.23
N PRO A 162 -7.85 -19.25 -2.10
CA PRO A 162 -8.42 -20.61 -2.06
C PRO A 162 -9.93 -20.64 -2.34
N ASP A 163 -10.63 -19.51 -2.16
CA ASP A 163 -12.02 -19.31 -2.54
C ASP A 163 -12.26 -19.35 -4.06
N LEU A 164 -11.18 -19.34 -4.87
CA LEU A 164 -11.21 -19.50 -6.32
C LEU A 164 -10.75 -20.89 -6.80
N PHE A 165 -10.27 -21.78 -5.92
CA PHE A 165 -9.68 -23.08 -6.31
C PHE A 165 -10.62 -23.99 -7.10
N ALA A 166 -11.92 -23.94 -6.81
CA ALA A 166 -12.95 -24.67 -7.55
C ALA A 166 -13.12 -24.14 -8.99
N GLY A 167 -12.89 -22.84 -9.21
CA GLY A 167 -13.10 -22.17 -10.49
C GLY A 167 -11.85 -22.09 -11.38
N ASN A 168 -10.66 -22.13 -10.79
CA ASN A 168 -9.39 -22.05 -11.52
C ASN A 168 -8.75 -23.43 -11.82
N GLY A 169 -9.38 -24.52 -11.39
CA GLY A 169 -8.96 -25.88 -11.70
C GLY A 169 -7.93 -26.50 -10.75
N HIS A 170 -7.53 -25.80 -9.68
CA HIS A 170 -6.69 -26.41 -8.64
C HIS A 170 -7.42 -27.50 -7.85
N ARG A 171 -8.75 -27.39 -7.72
CA ARG A 171 -9.59 -28.36 -7.00
C ARG A 171 -10.87 -28.66 -7.78
N SER A 172 -11.61 -29.66 -7.30
CA SER A 172 -12.93 -29.97 -7.87
C SER A 172 -13.90 -28.80 -7.69
N ALA A 173 -14.93 -28.75 -8.53
CA ALA A 173 -15.98 -27.72 -8.46
C ALA A 173 -16.76 -27.70 -7.13
N THR A 174 -16.62 -28.74 -6.31
CA THR A 174 -17.25 -28.87 -4.99
C THR A 174 -16.37 -28.44 -3.83
N PHE A 175 -15.13 -27.99 -4.09
CA PHE A 175 -14.20 -27.58 -3.05
C PHE A 175 -14.70 -26.33 -2.32
N GLN A 176 -14.81 -26.43 -0.99
CA GLN A 176 -15.32 -25.36 -0.13
C GLN A 176 -14.43 -25.15 1.09
N LEU A 177 -14.77 -24.16 1.93
CA LEU A 177 -13.99 -23.77 3.10
C LEU A 177 -13.58 -24.97 3.98
N PRO A 178 -14.45 -25.93 4.34
CA PRO A 178 -14.03 -27.05 5.19
C PRO A 178 -12.95 -27.95 4.54
N ASP A 179 -12.95 -28.07 3.21
CA ASP A 179 -11.92 -28.80 2.48
C ASP A 179 -10.58 -28.05 2.52
N TYR A 180 -10.63 -26.73 2.40
CA TYR A 180 -9.46 -25.87 2.54
C TYR A 180 -8.90 -25.90 3.95
N GLU A 181 -9.73 -25.71 4.99
CA GLU A 181 -9.30 -25.75 6.40
C GLU A 181 -8.59 -27.07 6.72
N LYS A 182 -9.15 -28.19 6.27
CA LYS A 182 -8.51 -29.50 6.42
C LYS A 182 -7.12 -29.56 5.78
N GLN A 183 -6.95 -29.04 4.56
CA GLN A 183 -5.65 -29.04 3.88
C GLN A 183 -4.68 -28.03 4.51
N TRP A 184 -5.19 -26.88 4.94
CA TRP A 184 -4.45 -25.85 5.63
C TRP A 184 -3.87 -26.36 6.95
N GLU A 185 -4.69 -27.01 7.78
CA GLU A 185 -4.28 -27.58 9.06
C GLU A 185 -3.23 -28.69 8.85
N GLN A 186 -3.33 -29.46 7.77
CA GLN A 186 -2.31 -30.46 7.40
C GLN A 186 -0.95 -29.81 7.07
N TYR A 187 -0.94 -28.70 6.34
CA TYR A 187 0.29 -27.93 6.08
C TYR A 187 0.86 -27.30 7.35
N TYR A 188 0.00 -26.64 8.14
CA TYR A 188 0.38 -26.04 9.43
C TYR A 188 1.01 -27.09 10.35
N THR A 189 0.32 -28.21 10.56
CA THR A 189 0.77 -29.31 11.44
C THR A 189 2.08 -29.92 10.94
N ALA A 190 2.25 -30.09 9.63
CA ALA A 190 3.49 -30.62 9.06
C ALA A 190 4.69 -29.69 9.36
N ILE A 191 4.52 -28.38 9.21
CA ILE A 191 5.55 -27.37 9.54
C ILE A 191 5.86 -27.41 11.05
N LYS A 192 4.84 -27.35 11.91
CA LYS A 192 5.03 -27.34 13.37
C LYS A 192 5.66 -28.63 13.91
N SER A 193 5.24 -29.78 13.41
CA SER A 193 5.76 -31.09 13.84
C SER A 193 7.24 -31.31 13.47
N ASN A 194 7.74 -30.56 12.48
CA ASN A 194 9.16 -30.53 12.11
C ASN A 194 9.95 -29.43 12.83
N ASN A 195 9.41 -28.88 13.93
CA ASN A 195 10.02 -27.84 14.77
C ASN A 195 10.32 -26.53 14.03
N LEU A 196 9.59 -26.24 12.95
CA LEU A 196 9.70 -24.97 12.23
C LEU A 196 8.78 -23.93 12.88
N SER A 197 9.38 -22.89 13.45
CA SER A 197 8.68 -21.94 14.35
C SER A 197 8.03 -20.75 13.64
N PHE A 198 7.82 -20.81 12.32
CA PHE A 198 7.26 -19.69 11.56
C PHE A 198 5.82 -19.34 11.98
N PRO A 199 5.47 -18.06 12.15
CA PRO A 199 4.08 -17.63 12.28
C PRO A 199 3.33 -17.83 10.96
N PHE A 200 2.01 -18.00 11.04
CA PHE A 200 1.14 -18.13 9.86
C PHE A 200 0.17 -16.96 9.74
N ALA A 201 -0.23 -16.68 8.51
CA ALA A 201 -1.29 -15.77 8.14
C ALA A 201 -2.25 -16.46 7.14
N GLY A 202 -3.48 -16.00 7.06
CA GLY A 202 -4.48 -16.56 6.15
C GLY A 202 -5.86 -15.94 6.36
N PRO A 203 -6.89 -16.36 5.60
CA PRO A 203 -6.85 -17.40 4.56
C PRO A 203 -6.42 -16.89 3.17
N ASP A 204 -6.10 -15.60 3.02
CA ASP A 204 -5.62 -15.01 1.75
C ASP A 204 -6.63 -15.11 0.60
N VAL A 205 -7.91 -14.89 0.93
CA VAL A 205 -9.03 -14.98 -0.02
C VAL A 205 -9.07 -13.83 -1.02
N ALA A 206 -9.59 -14.10 -2.22
CA ALA A 206 -9.79 -13.10 -3.26
C ALA A 206 -10.83 -12.05 -2.85
N TYR A 207 -11.98 -12.49 -2.32
CA TYR A 207 -13.09 -11.59 -1.96
C TYR A 207 -14.09 -12.16 -0.97
N ASN A 208 -14.09 -13.47 -0.70
CA ASN A 208 -15.22 -14.10 -0.01
C ASN A 208 -15.12 -13.97 1.53
N THR A 209 -15.79 -12.97 2.11
CA THR A 209 -15.77 -12.75 3.57
C THR A 209 -16.38 -13.90 4.40
N LYS A 210 -17.17 -14.79 3.79
CA LYS A 210 -17.63 -16.00 4.52
C LYS A 210 -16.47 -16.95 4.81
N TRP A 211 -15.47 -16.97 3.94
CA TRP A 211 -14.26 -17.77 4.16
C TRP A 211 -13.39 -17.14 5.26
N THR A 212 -13.25 -15.81 5.32
CA THR A 212 -12.51 -15.16 6.41
C THR A 212 -13.19 -15.36 7.77
N ALA A 213 -14.52 -15.25 7.82
CA ALA A 213 -15.29 -15.45 9.05
C ALA A 213 -15.18 -16.89 9.56
N GLY A 214 -15.34 -17.89 8.68
CA GLY A 214 -15.22 -19.29 9.07
C GLY A 214 -13.79 -19.66 9.47
N PHE A 215 -12.80 -19.28 8.64
CA PHE A 215 -11.39 -19.57 8.89
C PHE A 215 -10.85 -18.90 10.16
N SER A 216 -11.22 -17.66 10.44
CA SER A 216 -10.80 -17.00 11.69
C SER A 216 -11.38 -17.70 12.91
N ALA A 217 -12.63 -18.14 12.85
CA ALA A 217 -13.27 -18.88 13.94
C ALA A 217 -12.61 -20.24 14.23
N SER A 218 -12.11 -20.93 13.20
CA SER A 218 -11.47 -22.25 13.31
C SER A 218 -9.95 -22.18 13.59
N GLU A 219 -9.23 -21.27 12.92
CA GLU A 219 -7.76 -21.27 12.86
C GLU A 219 -7.09 -20.09 13.60
N SER A 220 -7.85 -19.24 14.30
CA SER A 220 -7.27 -18.07 15.01
C SER A 220 -6.15 -18.40 16.00
N HIS A 221 -6.16 -19.60 16.61
CA HIS A 221 -5.08 -20.04 17.50
C HIS A 221 -3.79 -20.41 16.76
N ASN A 222 -3.85 -20.61 15.45
CA ASN A 222 -2.75 -21.06 14.61
C ASN A 222 -2.12 -19.94 13.76
N ILE A 223 -2.79 -18.79 13.65
CA ILE A 223 -2.33 -17.63 12.87
C ILE A 223 -2.05 -16.41 13.76
N GLY A 224 -1.22 -15.50 13.27
CA GLY A 224 -0.98 -14.19 13.91
C GLY A 224 -1.54 -13.01 13.10
N LEU A 225 -2.09 -13.26 11.91
CA LEU A 225 -2.60 -12.22 11.02
C LEU A 225 -3.70 -12.77 10.12
N LEU A 226 -4.86 -12.11 10.11
CA LEU A 226 -5.91 -12.37 9.13
C LEU A 226 -5.58 -11.65 7.81
N THR A 227 -5.63 -12.33 6.68
CA THR A 227 -5.33 -11.76 5.36
C THR A 227 -6.43 -12.00 4.36
N ALA A 228 -6.67 -10.99 3.52
CA ALA A 228 -7.58 -11.03 2.40
C ALA A 228 -7.09 -10.10 1.29
N HIS A 229 -7.70 -10.18 0.11
CA HIS A 229 -7.38 -9.34 -1.03
C HIS A 229 -8.44 -8.28 -1.29
N TYR A 230 -8.10 -7.26 -2.10
CA TYR A 230 -9.08 -6.32 -2.63
C TYR A 230 -8.67 -5.73 -3.98
N TYR A 231 -9.52 -5.92 -4.99
CA TYR A 231 -9.43 -5.16 -6.24
C TYR A 231 -10.69 -4.33 -6.45
N ARG A 232 -10.54 -3.05 -6.84
CA ARG A 232 -11.70 -2.14 -6.99
C ARG A 232 -12.67 -2.64 -8.05
N THR A 233 -12.17 -3.15 -9.18
CA THR A 233 -13.00 -3.66 -10.28
C THR A 233 -12.22 -4.60 -11.21
N GLY A 234 -12.84 -5.11 -12.27
CA GLY A 234 -12.23 -5.91 -13.34
C GLY A 234 -13.24 -6.84 -14.01
N PRO A 235 -12.81 -7.68 -14.97
CA PRO A 235 -11.40 -7.89 -15.36
C PRO A 235 -10.85 -6.75 -16.21
N ALA A 236 -9.51 -6.67 -16.35
CA ALA A 236 -8.85 -5.70 -17.22
C ALA A 236 -9.36 -5.71 -18.68
N SER A 237 -9.89 -6.85 -19.15
CA SER A 237 -10.49 -7.00 -20.48
C SER A 237 -11.83 -6.28 -20.65
N ASP A 238 -12.51 -5.92 -19.56
CA ASP A 238 -13.76 -5.15 -19.63
C ASP A 238 -13.46 -3.72 -20.11
N THR A 239 -14.00 -3.39 -21.28
CA THR A 239 -13.75 -2.11 -21.96
C THR A 239 -14.53 -0.95 -21.38
N THR A 240 -15.55 -1.21 -20.56
CA THR A 240 -16.40 -0.20 -19.91
C THR A 240 -15.73 0.44 -18.69
N ILE A 241 -14.70 -0.23 -18.13
CA ILE A 241 -13.92 0.28 -17.01
C ILE A 241 -13.04 1.45 -17.48
N THR A 242 -13.19 2.59 -16.80
CA THR A 242 -12.41 3.82 -17.05
C THR A 242 -11.81 4.33 -15.75
N TYR A 243 -10.94 5.35 -15.80
CA TYR A 243 -10.44 5.98 -14.58
C TYR A 243 -11.55 6.57 -13.70
N LYS A 244 -12.71 6.93 -14.30
CA LYS A 244 -13.89 7.38 -13.54
C LYS A 244 -14.46 6.27 -12.66
N THR A 245 -14.38 5.01 -13.11
CA THR A 245 -14.83 3.84 -12.34
C THR A 245 -14.06 3.70 -11.03
N ILE A 246 -12.74 3.93 -11.04
CA ILE A 246 -11.90 3.79 -9.84
C ILE A 246 -11.94 5.03 -8.94
N LEU A 247 -12.25 6.22 -9.48
CA LEU A 247 -12.40 7.46 -8.70
C LEU A 247 -13.81 7.69 -8.14
N ALA A 248 -14.80 6.94 -8.61
CA ALA A 248 -16.16 6.98 -8.07
C ALA A 248 -16.17 6.53 -6.59
N ASP A 249 -17.19 6.95 -5.85
CA ASP A 249 -17.42 6.48 -4.49
C ASP A 249 -17.50 4.95 -4.43
N ASP A 250 -16.83 4.34 -3.45
CA ASP A 250 -16.75 2.89 -3.28
C ASP A 250 -17.54 2.46 -2.04
N THR A 251 -18.82 2.19 -2.23
CA THR A 251 -19.67 1.73 -1.11
C THR A 251 -19.38 0.28 -0.69
N ARG A 252 -18.66 -0.49 -1.53
CA ARG A 252 -18.30 -1.89 -1.24
C ARG A 252 -17.09 -1.96 -0.30
N LEU A 253 -16.09 -1.09 -0.49
CA LEU A 253 -14.85 -1.15 0.28
C LEU A 253 -15.06 -1.01 1.81
N PRO A 254 -15.75 0.03 2.34
CA PRO A 254 -16.03 0.14 3.77
C PRO A 254 -16.73 -1.10 4.33
N THR A 255 -17.79 -1.57 3.65
CA THR A 255 -18.54 -2.77 4.05
C THR A 255 -17.65 -4.01 4.12
N TYR A 256 -16.75 -4.18 3.15
CA TYR A 256 -15.81 -5.28 3.10
C TYR A 256 -14.78 -5.21 4.23
N LEU A 257 -14.18 -4.02 4.45
CA LEU A 257 -13.21 -3.80 5.51
C LEU A 257 -13.83 -3.98 6.90
N ASP A 258 -15.06 -3.51 7.12
CA ASP A 258 -15.79 -3.68 8.38
C ASP A 258 -16.09 -5.16 8.68
N ALA A 259 -16.38 -5.96 7.65
CA ALA A 259 -16.54 -7.40 7.81
C ALA A 259 -15.22 -8.06 8.26
N LEU A 260 -14.10 -7.76 7.58
CA LEU A 260 -12.78 -8.28 7.97
C LEU A 260 -12.37 -7.84 9.37
N ASN A 261 -12.62 -6.58 9.72
CA ASN A 261 -12.35 -6.06 11.05
C ASN A 261 -13.21 -6.73 12.12
N THR A 262 -14.48 -7.02 11.81
CA THR A 262 -15.39 -7.74 12.71
C THR A 262 -14.85 -9.16 12.99
N ASP A 263 -14.49 -9.88 11.93
CA ASP A 263 -13.90 -11.22 12.02
C ASP A 263 -12.61 -11.19 12.86
N ALA A 264 -11.70 -10.26 12.56
CA ALA A 264 -10.41 -10.13 13.23
C ALA A 264 -10.55 -9.73 14.71
N LYS A 265 -11.43 -8.77 15.03
CA LYS A 265 -11.72 -8.36 16.42
C LYS A 265 -12.32 -9.48 17.24
N ALA A 266 -13.20 -10.31 16.67
CA ALA A 266 -13.82 -11.43 17.37
C ALA A 266 -12.79 -12.44 17.91
N VAL A 267 -11.63 -12.53 17.25
CA VAL A 267 -10.53 -13.44 17.61
C VAL A 267 -9.26 -12.72 18.07
N GLN A 268 -9.34 -11.40 18.31
CA GLN A 268 -8.24 -10.56 18.80
C GLN A 268 -6.98 -10.58 17.92
N LEU A 269 -7.15 -10.68 16.60
CA LEU A 269 -6.06 -10.63 15.64
C LEU A 269 -6.05 -9.32 14.86
N PRO A 270 -4.88 -8.87 14.38
CA PRO A 270 -4.82 -7.87 13.33
C PRO A 270 -5.31 -8.46 12.00
N TYR A 271 -5.73 -7.58 11.08
CA TYR A 271 -5.94 -7.95 9.69
C TYR A 271 -5.21 -7.03 8.72
N ARG A 272 -4.92 -7.56 7.53
CA ARG A 272 -4.18 -6.88 6.48
C ARG A 272 -4.74 -7.22 5.11
N ILE A 273 -4.77 -6.25 4.20
CA ILE A 273 -5.03 -6.53 2.78
C ILE A 273 -3.71 -6.95 2.12
N ALA A 274 -3.45 -8.25 2.05
CA ALA A 274 -2.15 -8.81 1.63
C ALA A 274 -1.94 -8.83 0.11
N GLU A 275 -2.98 -8.51 -0.66
CA GLU A 275 -2.90 -8.23 -2.09
C GLU A 275 -4.01 -7.24 -2.50
N CYS A 276 -3.64 -6.15 -3.17
CA CYS A 276 -4.64 -5.23 -3.70
C CYS A 276 -4.16 -4.49 -4.94
N ASN A 277 -5.11 -4.07 -5.78
CA ASN A 277 -4.88 -3.01 -6.75
C ASN A 277 -6.20 -2.47 -7.36
N SER A 278 -6.10 -1.55 -8.32
CA SER A 278 -7.19 -0.88 -9.02
C SER A 278 -8.06 -1.85 -9.84
N VAL A 279 -7.47 -2.53 -10.83
CA VAL A 279 -8.19 -3.45 -11.74
C VAL A 279 -7.52 -4.82 -11.75
N TYR A 280 -8.25 -5.90 -11.46
CA TYR A 280 -7.66 -7.24 -11.47
C TYR A 280 -7.29 -7.71 -12.90
N SER A 281 -6.54 -8.81 -13.00
CA SER A 281 -5.90 -9.29 -14.24
C SER A 281 -4.79 -8.37 -14.78
N GLY A 282 -3.90 -7.89 -13.90
CA GLY A 282 -2.71 -7.13 -14.30
C GLY A 282 -2.92 -5.62 -14.47
N GLY A 283 -4.13 -5.11 -14.21
CA GLY A 283 -4.49 -3.72 -14.42
C GLY A 283 -4.91 -3.40 -15.85
N ARG A 284 -5.63 -2.29 -16.03
CA ARG A 284 -6.12 -1.82 -17.33
C ARG A 284 -5.37 -0.55 -17.75
N LYS A 285 -4.78 -0.56 -18.95
CA LYS A 285 -4.12 0.64 -19.52
C LYS A 285 -5.14 1.77 -19.73
N GLY A 286 -4.73 3.01 -19.47
CA GLY A 286 -5.60 4.19 -19.43
C GLY A 286 -6.44 4.31 -18.14
N VAL A 287 -6.26 3.39 -17.18
CA VAL A 287 -7.01 3.36 -15.91
C VAL A 287 -6.05 3.15 -14.73
N SER A 288 -5.31 2.05 -14.74
CA SER A 288 -4.40 1.66 -13.67
C SER A 288 -3.02 2.30 -13.77
N ASP A 289 -2.60 2.67 -14.98
CA ASP A 289 -1.27 3.22 -15.30
C ASP A 289 -1.28 4.76 -15.45
N VAL A 290 -2.33 5.44 -14.99
CA VAL A 290 -2.50 6.90 -15.08
C VAL A 290 -2.64 7.54 -13.70
N PHE A 291 -2.47 8.86 -13.61
CA PHE A 291 -2.49 9.61 -12.35
C PHE A 291 -3.74 9.39 -11.48
N ALA A 292 -4.90 9.12 -12.07
CA ALA A 292 -6.09 8.74 -11.32
C ALA A 292 -5.89 7.52 -10.41
N SER A 293 -5.02 6.56 -10.76
CA SER A 293 -4.70 5.44 -9.87
C SER A 293 -3.94 5.87 -8.62
N ALA A 294 -3.15 6.95 -8.68
CA ALA A 294 -2.49 7.51 -7.50
C ALA A 294 -3.52 8.09 -6.52
N LEU A 295 -4.52 8.83 -7.02
CA LEU A 295 -5.58 9.37 -6.17
C LEU A 295 -6.43 8.26 -5.56
N TRP A 296 -6.77 7.23 -6.35
CA TRP A 296 -7.47 6.05 -5.87
C TRP A 296 -6.67 5.29 -4.81
N ALA A 297 -5.38 5.03 -5.04
CA ALA A 297 -4.55 4.27 -4.11
C ALA A 297 -4.36 5.01 -2.77
N LEU A 298 -4.16 6.32 -2.81
CA LEU A 298 -4.06 7.14 -1.59
C LEU A 298 -5.36 7.07 -0.78
N ASP A 299 -6.51 7.20 -1.45
CA ASP A 299 -7.83 7.10 -0.86
C ASP A 299 -8.11 5.71 -0.27
N PHE A 300 -7.73 4.66 -0.99
CA PHE A 300 -7.83 3.28 -0.56
C PHE A 300 -6.99 3.00 0.69
N MET A 301 -5.74 3.47 0.74
CA MET A 301 -4.87 3.28 1.92
C MET A 301 -5.47 3.93 3.17
N TRP A 302 -5.94 5.18 3.04
CA TRP A 302 -6.57 5.89 4.15
C TRP A 302 -7.90 5.27 4.57
N THR A 303 -8.73 4.83 3.62
CA THR A 303 -9.97 4.12 3.93
C THR A 303 -9.67 2.81 4.66
N ALA A 304 -8.69 2.02 4.19
CA ALA A 304 -8.26 0.82 4.89
C ALA A 304 -7.83 1.12 6.35
N ALA A 305 -7.02 2.17 6.56
CA ALA A 305 -6.60 2.58 7.89
C ALA A 305 -7.77 2.99 8.80
N MET A 306 -8.73 3.78 8.29
CA MET A 306 -9.92 4.20 9.02
C MET A 306 -10.80 3.04 9.48
N HIS A 307 -10.73 1.90 8.78
CA HIS A 307 -11.44 0.68 9.13
C HIS A 307 -10.59 -0.31 9.93
N HIS A 308 -9.51 0.14 10.58
CA HIS A 308 -8.64 -0.63 11.49
C HIS A 308 -7.69 -1.63 10.80
N CYS A 309 -7.57 -1.58 9.48
CA CYS A 309 -6.60 -2.39 8.75
C CYS A 309 -5.17 -2.06 9.22
N GLN A 310 -4.33 -3.06 9.41
CA GLN A 310 -2.93 -2.87 9.83
C GLN A 310 -1.97 -2.70 8.64
N GLY A 311 -2.49 -2.73 7.41
CA GLY A 311 -1.77 -2.32 6.23
C GLY A 311 -2.23 -2.99 4.93
N VAL A 312 -1.53 -2.67 3.85
CA VAL A 312 -1.88 -3.10 2.49
C VAL A 312 -0.64 -3.51 1.69
N ASN A 313 -0.77 -4.45 0.76
CA ASN A 313 0.29 -4.81 -0.18
C ASN A 313 -0.20 -4.62 -1.63
N PHE A 314 0.28 -3.56 -2.28
CA PHE A 314 -0.05 -3.33 -3.68
C PHE A 314 0.60 -4.38 -4.56
N HIS A 315 -0.22 -5.15 -5.28
CA HIS A 315 0.25 -6.18 -6.19
C HIS A 315 0.92 -5.53 -7.40
N GLY A 316 2.06 -6.06 -7.82
CA GLY A 316 2.83 -5.51 -8.91
C GLY A 316 3.79 -6.51 -9.53
N GLY A 317 4.81 -5.97 -10.19
CA GLY A 317 5.80 -6.73 -10.92
C GLY A 317 6.45 -5.87 -12.00
N GLN A 318 7.09 -6.51 -12.95
CA GLN A 318 7.89 -5.79 -13.94
C GLN A 318 7.06 -4.93 -14.91
N GLY A 319 5.85 -5.36 -15.30
CA GLY A 319 5.16 -4.77 -16.46
C GLY A 319 3.67 -4.50 -16.34
N GLY A 320 2.95 -5.12 -15.40
CA GLY A 320 1.49 -4.97 -15.26
C GLY A 320 1.08 -3.50 -15.17
N ALA A 321 -0.03 -3.10 -15.79
CA ALA A 321 -0.44 -1.70 -15.89
C ALA A 321 -0.52 -1.02 -14.51
N TYR A 322 -0.95 -1.78 -13.51
CA TYR A 322 -1.15 -1.32 -12.15
C TYR A 322 0.09 -1.28 -11.25
N THR A 323 1.27 -1.72 -11.71
CA THR A 323 2.41 -1.90 -10.81
C THR A 323 2.91 -0.54 -10.32
N PRO A 324 3.12 -0.34 -9.01
CA PRO A 324 3.69 0.90 -8.49
C PRO A 324 5.10 1.17 -9.01
N ILE A 325 5.90 0.12 -9.18
CA ILE A 325 7.26 0.20 -9.71
C ILE A 325 7.37 -0.76 -10.87
N ALA A 326 7.66 -0.26 -12.06
CA ALA A 326 7.80 -1.05 -13.27
C ALA A 326 9.25 -1.16 -13.71
N MET A 327 9.59 -2.20 -14.46
CA MET A 327 10.85 -2.30 -15.18
C MET A 327 10.67 -1.77 -16.61
N THR A 328 11.44 -0.76 -16.99
CA THR A 328 11.49 -0.24 -18.37
C THR A 328 12.93 -0.30 -18.84
N ASN A 329 13.18 -1.08 -19.91
CA ASN A 329 14.53 -1.31 -20.43
C ASN A 329 15.53 -1.78 -19.35
N GLY A 330 15.09 -2.64 -18.43
CA GLY A 330 15.91 -3.16 -17.33
C GLY A 330 16.10 -2.20 -16.15
N ILE A 331 15.47 -1.03 -16.16
CA ILE A 331 15.58 -0.02 -15.09
C ILE A 331 14.25 0.11 -14.36
N PRO A 332 14.22 0.07 -13.01
CA PRO A 332 13.02 0.36 -12.24
C PRO A 332 12.60 1.82 -12.37
N ILE A 333 11.31 2.06 -12.58
CA ILE A 333 10.70 3.39 -12.64
C ILE A 333 9.47 3.46 -11.74
N ALA A 334 9.31 4.58 -11.03
CA ALA A 334 8.09 4.87 -10.29
C ALA A 334 6.94 5.18 -11.26
N ARG A 335 5.82 4.45 -11.11
CA ARG A 335 4.55 4.68 -11.83
C ARG A 335 3.59 5.51 -10.98
N PRO A 336 2.46 6.00 -11.54
CA PRO A 336 1.57 6.90 -10.81
C PRO A 336 1.22 6.45 -9.39
N GLU A 337 0.85 5.19 -9.21
CA GLU A 337 0.49 4.62 -7.91
C GLU A 337 1.60 4.78 -6.84
N TYR A 338 2.89 4.68 -7.20
CA TYR A 338 4.01 4.87 -6.26
C TYR A 338 3.99 6.24 -5.55
N TYR A 339 3.51 7.28 -6.22
CA TYR A 339 3.43 8.62 -5.63
C TYR A 339 2.34 8.73 -4.56
N ALA A 340 1.31 7.87 -4.61
CA ALA A 340 0.34 7.73 -3.53
C ALA A 340 1.00 7.18 -2.26
N LEU A 341 1.88 6.19 -2.41
CA LEU A 341 2.60 5.58 -1.29
C LEU A 341 3.57 6.59 -0.65
N LEU A 342 4.23 7.44 -1.44
CA LEU A 342 5.03 8.56 -0.92
C LEU A 342 4.17 9.57 -0.14
N ALA A 343 3.01 9.95 -0.68
CA ALA A 343 2.10 10.88 -0.03
C ALA A 343 1.54 10.31 1.28
N PHE A 344 1.15 9.04 1.28
CA PHE A 344 0.71 8.34 2.49
C PHE A 344 1.84 8.29 3.53
N HIS A 345 3.06 7.91 3.15
CA HIS A 345 4.22 7.88 4.04
C HIS A 345 4.48 9.23 4.74
N ALA A 346 4.32 10.35 4.01
CA ALA A 346 4.53 11.68 4.56
C ALA A 346 3.48 12.13 5.59
N ALA A 347 2.30 11.49 5.60
CA ALA A 347 1.14 11.92 6.39
C ALA A 347 0.70 10.90 7.45
N ALA A 348 1.00 9.61 7.26
CA ALA A 348 0.60 8.50 8.13
C ALA A 348 1.48 8.41 9.39
N MET A 349 1.44 9.47 10.20
CA MET A 349 2.25 9.63 11.41
C MET A 349 1.38 9.62 12.66
N GLY A 350 1.80 8.90 13.69
CA GLY A 350 1.11 8.88 14.98
C GLY A 350 -0.23 8.14 14.92
N ARG A 351 -1.31 8.80 15.31
CA ARG A 351 -2.66 8.22 15.43
C ARG A 351 -3.64 8.93 14.51
N LEU A 352 -4.62 8.19 14.02
CA LEU A 352 -5.78 8.77 13.33
C LEU A 352 -6.49 9.76 14.26
N ILE A 353 -6.95 10.89 13.73
CA ILE A 353 -7.79 11.84 14.47
C ILE A 353 -9.07 12.14 13.69
N PRO A 354 -10.23 12.27 14.35
CA PRO A 354 -11.45 12.69 13.69
C PRO A 354 -11.35 14.10 13.12
N GLY A 355 -12.09 14.33 12.04
CA GLY A 355 -12.29 15.66 11.50
C GLY A 355 -13.73 15.86 11.01
N ASN A 356 -14.34 16.99 11.34
CA ASN A 356 -15.65 17.35 10.82
C ASN A 356 -15.50 18.18 9.54
N VAL A 357 -16.00 17.64 8.44
CA VAL A 357 -16.02 18.32 7.13
C VAL A 357 -17.41 18.92 6.87
N SER A 358 -17.44 20.17 6.43
CA SER A 358 -18.66 20.89 6.04
C SER A 358 -18.41 21.78 4.81
N GLY A 359 -19.48 22.20 4.14
CA GLY A 359 -19.41 23.01 2.93
C GLY A 359 -19.99 22.31 1.71
N THR A 360 -19.42 22.59 0.53
CA THR A 360 -19.88 22.01 -0.74
C THR A 360 -19.64 20.50 -0.78
N ARG A 361 -20.67 19.72 -1.16
CA ARG A 361 -20.53 18.28 -1.42
C ARG A 361 -19.81 18.08 -2.76
N LEU A 362 -18.65 17.43 -2.71
CA LEU A 362 -17.78 17.12 -3.84
C LEU A 362 -17.24 15.69 -3.69
N ASN A 363 -16.65 15.15 -4.75
CA ASN A 363 -15.88 13.91 -4.70
C ASN A 363 -14.50 14.15 -4.07
N VAL A 364 -14.51 14.41 -2.77
CA VAL A 364 -13.33 14.82 -1.99
C VAL A 364 -13.30 14.05 -0.69
N ASN A 365 -12.17 13.41 -0.44
CA ASN A 365 -11.93 12.71 0.82
C ASN A 365 -10.80 13.43 1.59
N ILE A 366 -11.00 13.56 2.90
CA ILE A 366 -10.07 14.23 3.81
C ILE A 366 -9.82 13.30 5.00
N PHE A 367 -8.55 13.05 5.29
CA PHE A 367 -8.10 12.20 6.38
C PHE A 367 -7.10 12.96 7.23
N ALA A 368 -7.04 12.66 8.53
CA ALA A 368 -6.15 13.34 9.43
C ALA A 368 -5.51 12.40 10.45
N CYS A 369 -4.26 12.72 10.80
CA CYS A 369 -3.51 12.10 11.88
C CYS A 369 -2.87 13.15 12.76
N ALA A 370 -2.47 12.77 13.96
CA ALA A 370 -1.65 13.58 14.82
C ALA A 370 -0.56 12.76 15.51
N ASP A 371 0.57 13.42 15.70
CA ASP A 371 1.64 13.05 16.62
C ASP A 371 1.94 14.25 17.53
N THR A 372 2.89 14.11 18.44
CA THR A 372 3.24 15.08 19.47
C THR A 372 3.49 16.49 18.90
N GLY A 373 2.47 17.35 19.01
CA GLY A 373 2.50 18.73 18.55
C GLY A 373 2.50 18.90 17.02
N THR A 374 2.06 17.90 16.25
CA THR A 374 1.93 18.01 14.79
C THR A 374 0.67 17.31 14.31
N GLU A 375 -0.13 17.99 13.49
CA GLU A 375 -1.27 17.41 12.78
C GLU A 375 -0.93 17.24 11.29
N TYR A 376 -1.37 16.15 10.69
CA TYR A 376 -1.14 15.79 9.29
C TYR A 376 -2.51 15.62 8.63
N VAL A 377 -2.77 16.35 7.56
CA VAL A 377 -4.04 16.27 6.83
C VAL A 377 -3.77 15.85 5.40
N THR A 378 -4.36 14.74 4.95
CA THR A 378 -4.38 14.35 3.54
C THR A 378 -5.71 14.74 2.93
N ILE A 379 -5.67 15.48 1.81
CA ILE A 379 -6.83 15.89 1.04
C ILE A 379 -6.71 15.32 -0.37
N ILE A 380 -7.76 14.66 -0.85
CA ILE A 380 -7.80 14.02 -2.15
C ILE A 380 -8.97 14.60 -2.94
N ASN A 381 -8.68 15.50 -3.86
CA ASN A 381 -9.69 16.11 -4.73
C ASN A 381 -9.80 15.31 -6.04
N LYS A 382 -10.85 14.49 -6.13
CA LYS A 382 -11.13 13.63 -7.29
C LYS A 382 -12.03 14.31 -8.33
N GLU A 383 -12.41 15.58 -8.13
CA GLU A 383 -13.15 16.37 -9.12
C GLU A 383 -12.29 16.65 -10.35
N GLU A 384 -12.87 16.66 -11.55
CA GLU A 384 -12.12 16.91 -12.79
C GLU A 384 -11.83 18.41 -13.03
N GLN A 385 -12.73 19.27 -12.56
CA GLN A 385 -12.71 20.70 -12.90
C GLN A 385 -12.87 21.61 -11.67
N GLN A 386 -13.35 21.08 -10.54
CA GLN A 386 -13.67 21.89 -9.37
C GLN A 386 -12.50 21.91 -8.38
N ALA A 387 -11.84 23.06 -8.27
CA ALA A 387 -10.91 23.33 -7.17
C ALA A 387 -11.67 23.63 -5.86
N ILE A 388 -10.98 23.44 -4.73
CA ILE A 388 -11.51 23.65 -3.38
C ILE A 388 -10.74 24.77 -2.69
N ALA A 389 -11.45 25.65 -2.01
CA ALA A 389 -10.87 26.55 -1.01
C ALA A 389 -11.08 25.93 0.37
N LEU A 390 -10.07 25.22 0.87
CA LEU A 390 -10.14 24.50 2.14
C LEU A 390 -9.72 25.40 3.30
N THR A 391 -10.61 25.55 4.28
CA THR A 391 -10.29 26.14 5.59
C THR A 391 -10.11 25.02 6.60
N ILE A 392 -8.90 24.87 7.13
CA ILE A 392 -8.59 23.94 8.22
C ILE A 392 -8.60 24.72 9.53
N GLN A 393 -9.33 24.22 10.51
CA GLN A 393 -9.32 24.63 11.91
C GLN A 393 -8.54 23.56 12.69
N PRO A 394 -7.26 23.80 12.98
CA PRO A 394 -6.43 22.87 13.73
C PRO A 394 -6.96 22.66 15.15
N GLY A 395 -6.77 21.48 15.71
CA GLY A 395 -7.02 21.24 17.13
C GLY A 395 -5.87 21.72 18.02
N ILE A 396 -4.73 22.07 17.41
CA ILE A 396 -3.55 22.64 18.07
C ILE A 396 -3.42 24.15 17.83
N LYS A 397 -2.60 24.82 18.64
CA LYS A 397 -2.19 26.21 18.38
C LYS A 397 -1.13 26.24 17.27
N ALA A 398 -1.59 26.16 16.02
CA ALA A 398 -0.72 26.16 14.85
C ALA A 398 0.13 27.44 14.75
N GLN A 399 1.38 27.27 14.34
CA GLN A 399 2.35 28.31 13.99
C GLN A 399 2.63 28.31 12.48
N THR A 400 2.68 27.13 11.88
CA THR A 400 2.99 26.94 10.46
C THR A 400 2.20 25.77 9.87
N ALA A 401 1.92 25.86 8.58
CA ALA A 401 1.40 24.73 7.81
C ALA A 401 2.20 24.57 6.51
N GLN A 402 2.80 23.40 6.29
CA GLN A 402 3.52 23.08 5.07
C GLN A 402 2.64 22.23 4.14
N ALA A 403 2.52 22.60 2.87
CA ALA A 403 1.67 21.90 1.90
C ALA A 403 2.49 21.14 0.86
N LEU A 404 2.41 19.81 0.89
CA LEU A 404 3.07 18.89 -0.04
C LEU A 404 2.06 18.40 -1.08
N ALA A 405 2.14 18.89 -2.31
CA ALA A 405 1.18 18.56 -3.36
C ALA A 405 1.54 17.26 -4.10
N LEU A 406 0.53 16.43 -4.38
CA LEU A 406 0.58 15.30 -5.31
C LEU A 406 -0.19 15.71 -6.58
N THR A 407 0.53 15.88 -7.69
CA THR A 407 -0.02 16.46 -8.93
C THR A 407 0.53 15.80 -10.18
N ALA A 408 -0.16 15.99 -11.30
CA ALA A 408 0.27 15.61 -12.64
C ALA A 408 -0.34 16.58 -13.67
N PRO A 409 0.07 16.53 -14.96
CA PRO A 409 -0.57 17.33 -16.03
C PRO A 409 -2.08 17.08 -16.22
N GLY A 410 -2.60 15.95 -15.73
CA GLY A 410 -4.01 15.62 -15.72
C GLY A 410 -4.28 14.21 -15.19
N LEU A 411 -5.54 13.87 -14.94
CA LEU A 411 -5.96 12.57 -14.37
C LEU A 411 -5.55 11.35 -15.21
N THR A 412 -5.43 11.52 -16.53
CA THR A 412 -5.02 10.45 -17.47
C THR A 412 -3.52 10.45 -17.77
N ALA A 413 -2.72 11.29 -17.09
CA ALA A 413 -1.28 11.36 -17.33
C ALA A 413 -0.58 10.08 -16.83
N THR A 414 0.26 9.50 -17.69
CA THR A 414 1.13 8.35 -17.35
C THR A 414 2.53 8.79 -16.87
N SER A 415 2.85 10.08 -17.00
CA SER A 415 4.14 10.68 -16.65
C SER A 415 3.96 12.13 -16.16
N GLY A 416 5.02 12.73 -15.64
CA GLY A 416 4.97 14.08 -15.04
C GLY A 416 4.26 14.13 -13.68
N ILE A 417 4.02 12.98 -13.06
CA ILE A 417 3.49 12.88 -11.69
C ILE A 417 4.58 13.32 -10.73
N THR A 418 4.25 14.19 -9.79
CA THR A 418 5.17 14.65 -8.74
C THR A 418 4.51 14.58 -7.37
N PHE A 419 5.31 14.31 -6.34
CA PHE A 419 4.92 14.55 -4.95
C PHE A 419 5.89 15.57 -4.34
N ALA A 420 5.36 16.58 -3.65
CA ALA A 420 6.13 17.71 -3.12
C ALA A 420 7.07 18.33 -4.19
N GLY A 421 6.55 18.48 -5.42
CA GLY A 421 7.28 19.04 -6.57
C GLY A 421 8.40 18.17 -7.13
N SER A 422 8.53 16.91 -6.69
CA SER A 422 9.68 16.06 -7.01
C SER A 422 9.28 14.70 -7.59
N GLN A 423 10.23 14.09 -8.30
CA GLN A 423 10.20 12.70 -8.76
C GLN A 423 11.45 12.00 -8.25
N PRO A 424 11.45 10.66 -8.08
CA PRO A 424 12.68 9.93 -7.86
C PRO A 424 13.68 10.17 -8.99
N ASP A 425 14.96 10.32 -8.64
CA ASP A 425 16.03 10.43 -9.62
C ASP A 425 16.36 9.09 -10.30
N ALA A 426 17.33 9.08 -11.22
CA ALA A 426 17.73 7.86 -11.93
C ALA A 426 18.35 6.77 -11.01
N SER A 427 18.77 7.13 -9.80
CA SER A 427 19.25 6.19 -8.77
C SER A 427 18.12 5.75 -7.83
N GLY A 428 16.89 6.25 -8.05
CA GLY A 428 15.73 5.98 -7.23
C GLY A 428 15.65 6.84 -5.97
N ASN A 429 16.54 7.81 -5.74
CA ASN A 429 16.46 8.67 -4.56
C ASN A 429 15.30 9.65 -4.70
N PHE A 430 14.53 9.83 -3.62
CA PHE A 430 13.48 10.83 -3.56
C PHE A 430 13.80 11.88 -2.50
N ALA A 431 13.78 13.16 -2.91
CA ALA A 431 13.91 14.29 -2.00
C ALA A 431 12.84 15.32 -2.36
N PRO A 432 11.97 15.75 -1.41
CA PRO A 432 10.96 16.75 -1.69
C PRO A 432 11.60 18.13 -1.98
N GLN A 433 11.00 18.90 -2.87
CA GLN A 433 11.39 20.29 -3.09
C GLN A 433 10.86 21.18 -1.95
N LYS A 434 11.40 22.39 -1.86
CA LYS A 434 10.90 23.40 -0.91
C LYS A 434 9.43 23.69 -1.22
N SER A 435 8.56 23.19 -0.33
CA SER A 435 7.12 23.33 -0.46
C SER A 435 6.62 24.61 0.21
N PRO A 436 5.47 25.17 -0.22
CA PRO A 436 4.88 26.36 0.39
C PRO A 436 4.61 26.17 1.88
N VAL A 437 4.83 27.25 2.64
CA VAL A 437 4.54 27.33 4.08
C VAL A 437 3.56 28.48 4.31
N TYR A 438 2.48 28.19 5.02
CA TYR A 438 1.40 29.11 5.34
C TYR A 438 1.46 29.47 6.82
N ALA A 439 1.19 30.73 7.13
CA ALA A 439 0.96 31.19 8.50
C ALA A 439 -0.54 31.14 8.80
N PRO A 440 -0.95 30.65 9.98
CA PRO A 440 -2.36 30.68 10.38
C PRO A 440 -2.90 32.11 10.44
N THR A 441 -4.13 32.31 9.96
CA THR A 441 -4.86 33.57 10.05
C THR A 441 -6.06 33.36 10.95
N ASN A 442 -6.12 34.07 12.09
CA ASN A 442 -7.13 33.85 13.15
C ASN A 442 -7.21 32.38 13.61
N GLY A 443 -6.06 31.70 13.67
CA GLY A 443 -5.97 30.28 14.05
C GLY A 443 -6.26 29.30 12.92
N ASN A 444 -6.77 29.75 11.77
CA ASN A 444 -7.13 28.88 10.65
C ASN A 444 -6.05 28.86 9.57
N ILE A 445 -5.99 27.77 8.82
CA ILE A 445 -5.16 27.63 7.63
C ILE A 445 -6.08 27.57 6.41
N VAL A 446 -5.79 28.37 5.39
CA VAL A 446 -6.62 28.39 4.17
C VAL A 446 -5.75 28.05 2.97
N ILE A 447 -6.10 26.97 2.26
CA ILE A 447 -5.29 26.41 1.16
C ILE A 447 -6.19 26.10 -0.03
N ALA A 448 -5.72 26.41 -1.24
CA ALA A 448 -6.37 25.99 -2.48
C ALA A 448 -5.94 24.57 -2.84
N ILE A 449 -6.91 23.70 -3.12
CA ILE A 449 -6.68 22.34 -3.57
C ILE A 449 -7.17 22.23 -5.03
N PRO A 450 -6.26 22.13 -6.02
CA PRO A 450 -6.64 21.99 -7.42
C PRO A 450 -7.54 20.79 -7.68
N ALA A 451 -8.35 20.86 -8.74
CA ALA A 451 -9.08 19.71 -9.25
C ALA A 451 -8.11 18.59 -9.67
N GLY A 452 -8.51 17.33 -9.50
CA GLY A 452 -7.74 16.16 -9.87
C GLY A 452 -6.35 16.16 -9.26
N SER A 453 -6.25 16.37 -7.94
CA SER A 453 -4.99 16.43 -7.21
C SER A 453 -5.15 15.94 -5.77
N ALA A 454 -4.04 15.73 -5.07
CA ALA A 454 -4.04 15.52 -3.63
C ALA A 454 -3.00 16.40 -2.94
N MET A 455 -3.14 16.57 -1.62
CA MET A 455 -2.24 17.39 -0.82
C MET A 455 -2.09 16.81 0.58
N VAL A 456 -0.86 16.79 1.08
CA VAL A 456 -0.55 16.57 2.49
C VAL A 456 -0.23 17.91 3.13
N VAL A 457 -0.94 18.27 4.19
CA VAL A 457 -0.71 19.49 4.97
C VAL A 457 -0.17 19.10 6.35
N ILE A 458 1.05 19.53 6.64
CA ILE A 458 1.73 19.28 7.92
C ILE A 458 1.63 20.55 8.77
N ILE A 459 0.92 20.49 9.89
CA ILE A 459 0.58 21.61 10.75
C ILE A 459 1.36 21.49 12.07
N LYS A 460 2.11 22.52 12.42
CA LYS A 460 2.93 22.60 13.64
C LYS A 460 2.63 23.87 14.40
#